data_AF-A0A536YRF4-F1
#
_entry.id   AF-A0A536YRF4-F1
#
_cell.length_a   1.000
_cell.length_b   1.000
_cell.length_c   1.000
_cell.angle_alpha   90.00
_cell.angle_beta   90.00
_cell.angle_gamma   90.00
#
_symmetry.space_group_name_H-M   'P 1'
#
loop_
_entity.id
_entity.type
_entity.pdbx_description
1 polymer ?
#
loop_
_entity_poly.entity_id
_entity_poly.type
_entity_poly.pdbx_seq_one_letter_code
_entity_poly.pdbx_strand_id
1 'polypeptide(L)' 'MVERKLRLAPQITKSSKTSLPKLFVLDTNVLMHDPTSLYRFEEHDLYLPILTLEELDNNKKGVTEVAR' A
#
# COMPACT_ATOMS: atom_id res chain seq x y z
N MET A 1 -58.23 -10.69 7.12
CA MET A 1 -57.01 -10.64 7.96
C MET A 1 -56.19 -11.88 7.65
N VAL A 2 -55.42 -11.88 6.55
CA VAL A 2 -54.62 -13.04 6.13
C VAL A 2 -53.30 -12.56 5.53
N GLU A 3 -52.25 -12.77 6.33
CA GLU A 3 -50.84 -12.98 6.01
C GLU A 3 -50.13 -12.13 4.95
N ARG A 4 -49.46 -11.07 5.44
CA ARG A 4 -48.24 -10.53 4.80
C ARG A 4 -47.09 -11.53 4.96
N LYS A 5 -46.91 -12.42 4.00
CA LYS A 5 -45.67 -13.21 3.87
C LYS A 5 -44.59 -12.32 3.26
N LEU A 6 -43.88 -11.58 4.11
CA LEU A 6 -42.67 -10.84 3.75
C LEU A 6 -41.59 -11.86 3.36
N ARG A 7 -41.40 -12.09 2.06
CA ARG A 7 -40.29 -12.91 1.57
C ARG A 7 -39.00 -12.13 1.85
N LEU A 8 -38.20 -12.62 2.78
CA LEU A 8 -36.84 -12.18 3.04
C LEU A 8 -36.06 -12.26 1.72
N ALA A 9 -35.53 -11.12 1.28
CA ALA A 9 -34.63 -11.05 0.14
C ALA A 9 -33.37 -11.90 0.45
N PRO A 10 -32.79 -12.60 -0.55
CA PRO A 10 -31.51 -13.27 -0.35
C PRO A 10 -30.46 -12.21 -0.03
N GLN A 11 -29.97 -12.23 1.20
CA GLN A 11 -28.81 -11.45 1.60
C GLN A 11 -27.64 -11.97 0.75
N ILE A 12 -27.23 -11.16 -0.23
CA ILE A 12 -26.03 -11.41 -1.05
C ILE A 12 -24.88 -11.46 -0.05
N THR A 13 -24.45 -12.66 0.29
CA THR A 13 -23.31 -12.89 1.17
C THR A 13 -22.10 -12.24 0.50
N LYS A 14 -21.58 -11.15 1.09
CA LYS A 14 -20.33 -10.53 0.66
C LYS A 14 -19.28 -11.64 0.60
N SER A 15 -18.86 -12.01 -0.61
CA SER A 15 -17.75 -12.93 -0.84
C SER A 15 -16.56 -12.42 -0.03
N SER A 16 -16.14 -13.19 0.97
CA SER A 16 -14.88 -12.98 1.67
C SER A 16 -13.78 -13.20 0.64
N LYS A 17 -13.34 -12.13 -0.03
CA LYS A 17 -12.14 -12.18 -0.84
C LYS A 17 -10.99 -12.45 0.13
N THR A 18 -10.48 -13.68 0.13
CA THR A 18 -9.11 -13.94 0.55
C THR A 18 -8.21 -13.15 -0.39
N SER A 19 -7.79 -11.96 0.03
CA SER A 19 -6.89 -11.11 -0.75
C SER A 19 -5.53 -11.79 -0.78
N LEU A 20 -5.19 -12.37 -1.94
CA LEU A 20 -3.84 -12.83 -2.22
C LEU A 20 -2.86 -11.66 -1.98
N PRO A 21 -1.67 -11.93 -1.40
CA PRO A 21 -0.61 -10.93 -1.27
C PRO A 21 -0.35 -10.26 -2.62
N LYS A 22 -0.29 -8.93 -2.61
CA LYS A 22 0.03 -8.13 -3.79
C LYS A 22 1.48 -7.67 -3.69
N LEU A 23 2.14 -7.58 -4.84
CA LEU A 23 3.47 -6.98 -4.95
C LEU A 23 3.33 -5.48 -5.28
N PHE A 24 3.89 -4.62 -4.45
CA PHE A 24 4.00 -3.18 -4.69
C PHE A 24 5.41 -2.81 -5.08
N VAL A 25 5.53 -1.84 -5.98
CA VAL A 25 6.83 -1.25 -6.32
C VAL A 25 6.95 0.06 -5.56
N LEU A 26 7.98 0.18 -4.73
CA LEU A 26 8.30 1.43 -4.05
C LEU A 26 9.28 2.25 -4.87
N ASP A 27 9.05 3.55 -4.89
CA ASP A 27 9.85 4.52 -5.63
C ASP A 27 10.57 5.48 -4.66
N THR A 28 11.57 6.18 -5.15
CA THR A 28 12.39 7.17 -4.43
C THR A 28 11.50 8.23 -3.80
N ASN A 29 10.51 8.76 -4.53
CA ASN A 29 9.60 9.79 -4.01
C ASN A 29 8.81 9.32 -2.79
N VAL A 30 8.37 8.06 -2.77
CA VAL A 30 7.61 7.50 -1.64
C VAL A 30 8.50 7.45 -0.41
N LEU A 31 9.75 6.98 -0.56
CA LEU A 31 10.70 6.89 0.54
C LEU A 31 11.21 8.26 1.00
N MET A 32 11.34 9.23 0.10
CA MET A 32 11.74 10.61 0.41
C MET A 32 10.64 11.35 1.19
N HIS A 33 9.38 11.14 0.87
CA HIS A 33 8.26 11.75 1.57
C HIS A 33 7.86 11.00 2.85
N ASP A 34 8.04 9.68 2.86
CA ASP A 34 7.63 8.81 3.95
C ASP A 34 8.54 7.58 4.07
N PRO A 35 9.64 7.66 4.84
CA PRO A 35 10.54 6.53 5.03
C PRO A 35 9.90 5.39 5.82
N THR A 36 8.81 5.66 6.55
CA THR A 36 8.09 4.63 7.32
C THR A 36 7.16 3.78 6.46
N SER A 37 6.98 4.14 5.18
CA SER A 37 6.13 3.40 4.23
C SER A 37 6.53 1.94 4.06
N LEU A 38 7.82 1.60 4.23
CA LEU A 38 8.34 0.22 4.21
C LEU A 38 7.65 -0.72 5.21
N TYR A 39 7.09 -0.19 6.28
CA TYR A 39 6.49 -0.97 7.36
C TYR A 39 4.95 -0.98 7.33
N ARG A 40 4.32 -0.32 6.35
CA ARG A 40 2.85 -0.16 6.28
C ARG A 40 2.14 -1.23 5.44
N PHE A 41 2.89 -2.13 4.82
CA PHE A 41 2.40 -3.12 3.87
C PHE A 41 2.48 -4.54 4.46
N GLU A 42 1.99 -4.73 5.69
CA GLU A 42 2.16 -5.95 6.50
C GLU A 42 1.91 -7.27 5.75
N GLU A 43 0.83 -7.35 4.95
CA GLU A 43 0.43 -8.55 4.21
C GLU A 43 0.89 -8.55 2.74
N HIS A 44 1.76 -7.62 2.34
CA HIS A 44 2.09 -7.36 0.94
C HIS A 44 3.59 -7.26 0.70
N ASP A 45 4.04 -7.84 -0.42
CA ASP A 45 5.44 -7.82 -0.79
C ASP A 45 5.81 -6.46 -1.38
N LEU A 46 7.03 -5.99 -1.08
CA LEU A 46 7.58 -4.77 -1.63
C LEU A 46 8.78 -5.08 -2.52
N TYR A 47 8.71 -4.61 -3.76
CA TYR A 47 9.84 -4.57 -4.68
C TYR A 47 10.46 -3.19 -4.64
N LEU A 48 11.74 -3.13 -4.30
CA LEU A 48 12.52 -1.90 -4.31
C LEU A 48 13.58 -1.99 -5.43
N PRO A 49 13.40 -1.29 -6.56
CA PRO A 49 14.39 -1.27 -7.62
C PRO A 49 15.74 -0.76 -7.11
N ILE A 50 16.85 -1.33 -7.61
CA ILE A 50 18.19 -0.84 -7.26
C ILE A 50 18.39 0.64 -7.65
N LEU A 51 17.76 1.07 -8.77
CA LEU A 51 17.75 2.46 -9.21
C LEU A 51 17.18 3.39 -8.14
N THR A 52 16.12 2.98 -7.44
CA THR A 52 15.55 3.76 -6.32
C THR A 52 16.58 3.96 -5.21
N LEU A 53 17.40 2.94 -4.91
CA LEU A 53 18.48 3.07 -3.92
C LEU A 53 19.62 3.98 -4.42
N GLU A 54 20.00 3.87 -5.70
CA GLU A 54 21.01 4.74 -6.33
C GLU A 54 20.57 6.20 -6.33
N GLU A 55 19.31 6.48 -6.69
CA GLU A 55 18.72 7.81 -6.64
C GLU A 55 18.66 8.36 -5.21
N LEU A 56 18.24 7.56 -4.24
CA LEU A 56 18.27 7.94 -2.82
C LEU A 56 19.69 8.26 -2.34
N ASP A 57 20.70 7.50 -2.75
CA ASP A 57 22.10 7.76 -2.40
C ASP A 57 22.60 9.09 -2.99
N ASN A 58 22.28 9.35 -4.25
CA ASN A 58 22.64 10.61 -4.91
C ASN A 58 21.93 11.81 -4.28
N ASN A 59 20.68 11.66 -3.86
CA ASN A 59 19.93 12.71 -3.17
C ASN A 59 20.55 13.05 -1.80
N LYS A 60 21.08 12.07 -1.05
CA LYS A 60 21.76 12.32 0.24
C LYS A 60 22.98 13.24 0.12
N LYS A 61 23.65 13.26 -1.04
CA LYS A 61 24.79 14.13 -1.33
C LYS A 61 24.39 15.58 -1.63
N GLY A 62 23.13 15.83 -2.01
CA GLY A 62 22.61 17.18 -2.30
C GLY A 62 22.07 17.92 -1.06
N VAL A 63 21.71 17.22 0.02
CA VAL A 63 21.12 17.83 1.23
C VAL A 63 22.17 18.21 2.29
N THR A 64 23.44 17.83 2.10
CA THR A 64 24.52 18.07 3.08
C THR A 64 25.27 19.41 2.91
N GLU A 65 24.92 20.23 1.90
CA GLU A 65 25.66 21.49 1.61
C GLU A 65 24.96 22.78 2.08
N VAL A 66 23.79 22.70 2.72
CA VAL A 66 23.09 23.89 3.27
C VAL A 66 22.98 23.79 4.80
N ALA A 67 24.14 23.72 5.44
CA ALA A 67 24.31 24.05 6.85
C ALA A 67 25.41 25.12 6.95
N ARG A 68 25.08 26.35 6.54
CA ARG A 68 25.83 27.57 6.84
C ARG A 68 24.85 28.68 7.17
#